data_AF-A0A8D2LID5-F1
#
_entry.id   AF-A0A8D2LID5-F1
#
_cell.length_a   1.000
_cell.length_b   1.000
_cell.length_c   1.000
_cell.angle_alpha   90.00
_cell.angle_beta   90.00
_cell.angle_gamma   90.00
#
_symmetry.space_group_name_H-M   'P 1'
#
loop_
_entity.id
_entity.type
_entity.pdbx_description
1 polymer ?
#
loop_
_entity_poly.entity_id
_entity_poly.type
_entity_poly.pdbx_seq_one_letter_code
_entity_poly.pdbx_strand_id
1 'polypeptide(L)'
;VTGQLYLLGTLDYEHTKSYHLTIILKDLDNDIDGKRQLTTLCNITISVQTLPKKPIILYTTEEYWAPDPWFVVVLTLTGALLLSVLGLLFWQLCSASQSSPFCCSLNSRKAPGEMPEPLLQNK
;
A
#
# COMPACT_ATOMS: atom_id res chain seq x y z
N VAL A 1 25.86 15.27 55.47
CA VAL A 1 24.97 14.74 54.41
C VAL A 1 24.41 15.93 53.65
N THR A 2 24.48 15.97 52.32
CA THR A 2 24.15 17.17 51.51
C THR A 2 22.67 17.29 51.12
N GLY A 3 21.84 16.28 51.42
CA GLY A 3 20.39 16.31 51.15
C GLY A 3 20.01 16.25 49.66
N GLN A 4 20.97 15.89 48.78
CA GLN A 4 20.75 15.83 47.33
C GLN A 4 20.08 14.50 46.92
N LEU A 5 19.16 14.59 45.97
CA LEU A 5 18.48 13.46 45.35
C LEU A 5 19.14 13.13 44.02
N TYR A 6 19.49 11.85 43.85
CA TYR A 6 20.05 11.34 42.60
C TYR A 6 19.14 10.27 42.02
N LEU A 7 19.23 10.15 40.71
CA LEU A 7 18.53 9.10 40.00
C LEU A 7 19.31 7.78 40.09
N LEU A 8 18.64 6.72 40.54
CA LEU A 8 19.25 5.38 40.70
C LEU A 8 19.02 4.45 39.50
N GLY A 9 18.17 4.84 38.54
CA GLY A 9 17.78 4.01 37.40
C GLY A 9 17.13 4.82 36.27
N THR A 10 16.60 4.16 35.25
CA THR A 10 15.95 4.86 34.13
C THR A 10 14.54 5.33 34.49
N LEU A 11 14.18 6.55 34.11
CA LEU A 11 12.79 7.03 34.13
C LEU A 11 12.13 6.70 32.79
N ASP A 12 10.93 6.14 32.86
CA ASP A 12 10.12 5.79 31.70
C ASP A 12 8.73 6.43 31.86
N TYR A 13 8.44 7.39 30.99
CA TYR A 13 7.20 8.19 31.05
C TYR A 13 5.95 7.35 30.72
N GLU A 14 6.11 6.34 29.88
CA GLU A 14 5.07 5.43 29.43
C GLU A 14 4.63 4.50 30.56
N HIS A 15 5.56 4.11 31.43
CA HIS A 15 5.28 3.25 32.58
C HIS A 15 4.91 4.03 33.84
N THR A 16 5.61 5.11 34.17
CA THR A 16 5.38 5.85 35.42
C THR A 16 5.67 7.35 35.27
N LYS A 17 4.63 8.16 35.46
CA LYS A 17 4.70 9.62 35.25
C LYS A 17 4.97 10.42 36.50
N SER A 18 4.77 9.84 37.68
CA SER A 18 4.88 10.52 38.97
C SER A 18 5.43 9.57 40.03
N TYR A 19 6.39 10.05 40.81
CA TYR A 19 6.89 9.36 42.02
C TYR A 19 6.64 10.23 43.25
N HIS A 20 6.12 9.62 44.31
CA HIS A 20 5.93 10.26 45.60
C HIS A 20 6.95 9.72 46.59
N LEU A 21 7.85 10.58 47.04
CA LEU A 21 8.87 10.26 48.03
C LEU A 21 8.52 10.95 49.34
N THR A 22 8.64 10.22 50.45
CA THR A 22 8.55 10.80 51.79
C THR A 22 9.94 10.85 52.39
N ILE A 23 10.43 12.05 52.66
CA ILE A 23 11.72 12.28 53.29
C ILE A 23 11.50 12.57 54.77
N ILE A 24 12.31 11.93 55.62
CA ILE A 24 12.33 12.17 57.05
C ILE A 24 13.49 13.13 57.35
N LEU A 25 13.15 14.31 57.86
CA LEU A 25 14.10 15.28 58.37
C LEU A 25 14.19 15.10 59.87
N LYS A 26 15.40 14.86 60.38
CA LYS A 26 15.66 14.69 61.81
C LYS A 26 16.75 15.66 62.21
N ASP A 27 16.51 16.49 63.24
CA ASP A 27 17.59 17.24 63.85
C ASP A 27 18.43 16.30 64.73
N LEU A 28 19.71 16.21 64.42
CA LEU A 28 20.69 15.43 65.18
C LEU A 28 21.66 16.44 65.79
N ASP A 29 21.95 16.29 67.08
CA ASP A 29 22.91 17.10 67.87
C ASP A 29 22.58 18.59 68.08
N ASN A 30 21.31 18.98 68.05
CA ASN A 30 20.92 20.36 68.38
C ASN A 30 20.60 20.59 69.87
N ASP A 31 20.62 19.56 70.71
CA ASP A 31 20.42 19.69 72.16
C ASP A 31 21.55 19.01 72.96
N ILE A 32 21.74 19.46 74.20
CA ILE A 32 22.79 19.01 75.13
C ILE A 32 22.41 17.69 75.83
N ASP A 33 21.13 17.30 75.81
CA ASP A 33 20.55 16.25 76.67
C ASP A 33 20.03 15.00 75.90
N GLY A 34 20.21 14.97 74.58
CA GLY A 34 19.76 13.93 73.65
C GLY A 34 18.25 13.70 73.55
N LYS A 35 17.43 14.53 74.22
CA LYS A 35 16.02 14.18 74.54
C LYS A 35 14.99 14.93 73.72
N ARG A 36 15.36 16.01 73.02
CA ARG A 36 14.46 16.87 72.24
C ARG A 36 14.73 16.81 70.73
N GLN A 37 14.83 15.59 70.19
CA GLN A 37 14.95 15.40 68.75
C GLN A 37 13.60 15.63 68.07
N LEU A 38 13.55 16.56 67.12
CA LEU A 38 12.41 16.84 66.26
C LEU A 38 12.56 16.10 64.94
N THR A 39 11.47 15.44 64.54
CA THR A 39 11.38 14.76 63.26
C THR A 39 10.21 15.33 62.48
N THR A 40 10.47 15.68 61.21
CA THR A 40 9.45 16.18 60.28
C THR A 40 9.45 15.33 59.03
N LEU A 41 8.26 15.15 58.45
CA LEU A 41 8.05 14.44 57.19
C LEU A 41 7.80 15.47 56.09
N CYS A 42 8.46 15.30 54.95
CA CYS A 42 8.22 16.11 53.76
C CYS A 42 7.90 15.18 52.59
N ASN A 43 6.82 15.48 51.88
CA ASN A 43 6.44 14.75 50.68
C ASN A 43 6.94 15.50 49.44
N ILE A 44 7.66 14.78 48.58
CA ILE A 44 8.19 15.28 47.32
C ILE A 44 7.52 14.52 46.19
N THR A 45 7.09 15.26 45.16
CA THR A 45 6.51 14.71 43.95
C THR A 45 7.46 14.95 42.79
N ILE A 46 7.91 13.87 42.14
CA ILE A 46 8.79 13.91 40.98
C ILE A 46 7.95 13.59 39.75
N SER A 47 7.77 14.57 38.87
CA SER A 47 7.05 14.40 37.60
C SER A 47 8.01 14.10 36.45
N VAL A 48 7.77 12.99 35.76
CA VAL A 48 8.54 12.60 34.57
C VAL A 48 8.06 13.42 33.37
N GLN A 49 8.99 13.96 32.59
CA GLN A 49 8.69 14.72 31.38
C GLN A 49 9.16 13.95 30.15
N THR A 50 8.38 14.01 29.06
CA THR A 50 8.75 13.45 27.76
C THR A 50 8.83 14.55 26.72
N LEU A 51 9.70 14.37 25.73
CA LEU A 51 9.80 15.29 24.59
C LEU A 51 8.62 15.06 23.64
N PRO A 52 8.12 16.09 22.94
CA PRO A 52 7.09 15.92 21.94
C PRO A 52 7.61 15.03 20.79
N LYS A 53 7.15 13.77 20.78
CA LYS A 53 7.50 12.79 19.75
C LYS A 53 6.72 13.10 18.46
N LYS A 54 7.44 13.43 17.39
CA LYS A 54 6.83 13.53 16.05
C LYS A 54 6.37 12.13 15.60
N PRO A 55 5.13 11.96 15.15
CA PRO A 55 4.69 10.67 14.62
C PRO A 55 5.43 10.37 13.31
N ILE A 56 5.94 9.14 13.18
CA ILE A 56 6.45 8.62 11.91
C ILE A 56 5.23 8.15 11.12
N ILE A 57 4.93 8.84 10.02
CA ILE A 57 3.90 8.41 9.08
C ILE A 57 4.56 7.45 8.09
N LEU A 58 4.17 6.18 8.14
CA LEU A 58 4.60 5.17 7.18
C LEU A 58 3.58 5.13 6.04
N TYR A 59 3.97 5.67 4.88
CA TYR A 59 3.24 5.47 3.64
C TYR A 59 3.72 4.14 3.06
N THR A 60 2.91 3.09 3.17
CA THR A 60 3.10 1.87 2.37
C THR A 60 2.85 2.26 0.92
N THR A 61 3.90 2.29 0.10
CA THR A 61 3.77 2.41 -1.36
C THR A 61 3.39 1.04 -1.92
N GLU A 62 2.09 0.76 -1.98
CA GLU A 62 1.59 -0.28 -2.89
C GLU A 62 1.79 0.27 -4.31
N GLU A 63 2.87 -0.12 -4.98
CA GLU A 63 3.09 0.26 -6.37
C GLU A 63 2.03 -0.40 -7.26
N TYR A 64 0.90 0.29 -7.40
CA TYR A 64 -0.17 -0.08 -8.30
C TYR A 64 0.32 0.10 -9.74
N TRP A 65 0.38 -1.01 -10.49
CA TRP A 65 0.97 -1.08 -11.81
C TRP A 65 0.34 -0.09 -12.80
N ALA A 66 1.11 0.94 -13.18
CA ALA A 66 0.71 1.98 -14.13
C ALA A 66 1.79 2.10 -15.23
N PRO A 67 1.72 1.25 -16.28
CA PRO A 67 2.72 1.26 -17.33
C PRO A 67 2.58 2.52 -18.19
N ASP A 68 3.66 2.86 -18.89
CA ASP A 68 3.63 3.93 -19.88
C ASP A 68 2.63 3.64 -21.01
N PRO A 69 1.97 4.67 -21.59
CA PRO A 69 0.94 4.49 -22.62
C PRO A 69 1.39 3.66 -23.83
N TRP A 70 2.65 3.74 -24.23
CA TRP A 70 3.17 3.00 -25.39
C TRP A 70 3.18 1.48 -25.15
N PHE A 71 3.41 1.02 -23.91
CA PHE A 71 3.39 -0.40 -23.56
C PHE A 71 1.99 -0.99 -23.71
N VAL A 72 0.96 -0.23 -23.30
CA VAL A 72 -0.45 -0.61 -23.47
C VAL A 72 -0.82 -0.73 -24.95
N VAL A 73 -0.31 0.17 -25.80
CA VAL A 73 -0.53 0.11 -27.25
C VAL A 73 0.11 -1.15 -27.86
N VAL A 74 1.36 -1.47 -27.51
CA VAL A 74 2.02 -2.69 -28.01
C VAL A 74 1.28 -3.94 -27.54
N LEU A 75 0.88 -4.00 -26.26
CA LEU A 75 0.16 -5.13 -25.67
C LEU A 75 -1.21 -5.35 -26.34
N THR A 76 -1.93 -4.27 -26.64
CA THR A 76 -3.24 -4.35 -27.32
C THR A 76 -3.11 -4.79 -28.77
N LEU A 77 -2.14 -4.28 -29.53
CA LEU A 77 -1.90 -4.68 -30.93
C LEU A 77 -1.52 -6.17 -31.03
N THR A 78 -0.59 -6.62 -30.19
CA THR A 78 -0.18 -8.03 -30.16
C THR A 78 -1.31 -8.94 -29.68
N GLY A 79 -2.06 -8.55 -28.64
CA GLY A 79 -3.22 -9.29 -28.16
C GLY A 79 -4.33 -9.43 -29.21
N ALA A 80 -4.69 -8.33 -29.90
CA ALA A 80 -5.70 -8.36 -30.96
C ALA A 80 -5.28 -9.23 -32.15
N LEU A 81 -4.02 -9.16 -32.55
CA LEU A 81 -3.47 -10.00 -33.61
C LEU A 81 -3.52 -11.48 -33.22
N LEU A 82 -3.09 -11.81 -32.01
CA LEU A 82 -3.10 -13.17 -31.48
C LEU A 82 -4.51 -13.73 -31.41
N LEU A 83 -5.47 -12.98 -30.85
CA LEU A 83 -6.87 -13.40 -30.78
C LEU A 83 -7.50 -13.59 -32.17
N SER A 84 -7.13 -12.76 -33.14
CA SER A 84 -7.61 -12.90 -34.51
C SER A 84 -7.09 -14.20 -35.15
N VAL A 85 -5.81 -14.52 -34.98
CA VAL A 85 -5.23 -15.78 -35.48
C VAL A 85 -5.86 -16.98 -34.77
N LEU A 86 -6.01 -16.95 -33.45
CA LEU A 86 -6.65 -18.02 -32.70
C LEU A 86 -8.12 -18.21 -33.10
N GLY A 87 -8.86 -17.12 -33.32
CA GLY A 87 -10.24 -17.15 -33.79
C GLY A 87 -10.37 -17.75 -35.18
N LEU A 88 -9.47 -17.39 -36.11
CA LEU A 88 -9.41 -17.98 -37.44
C LEU A 88 -9.04 -19.46 -37.40
N LEU A 89 -8.08 -19.85 -36.58
CA LEU A 89 -7.70 -21.26 -36.39
C LEU A 89 -8.87 -22.05 -35.78
N PHE A 90 -9.55 -21.51 -34.78
CA PHE A 90 -10.73 -22.14 -34.19
C PHE A 90 -11.85 -22.29 -35.22
N TRP A 91 -12.13 -21.25 -36.00
CA TRP A 91 -13.06 -21.31 -37.12
C TRP A 91 -12.65 -22.36 -38.16
N GLN A 92 -11.36 -22.48 -38.48
CA GLN A 92 -10.84 -23.49 -39.39
C GLN A 92 -11.00 -24.90 -38.84
N LEU A 93 -10.72 -25.12 -37.55
CA LEU A 93 -10.91 -26.42 -36.90
C LEU A 93 -12.38 -26.82 -36.83
N CYS A 94 -13.28 -25.86 -36.54
CA CYS A 94 -14.72 -26.10 -36.54
C CYS A 94 -15.29 -26.31 -37.95
N SER A 95 -14.84 -25.55 -38.94
CA SER A 95 -15.26 -25.74 -40.34
C SER A 95 -14.68 -27.02 -40.95
N ALA A 96 -13.46 -27.42 -40.59
CA ALA A 96 -12.88 -28.71 -40.95
C ALA A 96 -13.57 -29.89 -40.25
N SER A 97 -14.05 -29.69 -39.01
CA SER A 97 -14.90 -30.66 -38.32
C SER A 97 -16.30 -30.79 -38.95
N GLN A 98 -16.76 -29.79 -39.71
CA GLN A 98 -18.07 -29.80 -40.37
C GLN A 98 -18.01 -30.18 -41.86
N SER A 99 -16.82 -30.31 -42.44
CA SER A 99 -16.64 -30.87 -43.79
C SER A 99 -16.63 -32.40 -43.77
N SER A 100 -17.78 -33.01 -43.49
CA SER A 100 -18.12 -34.33 -44.05
C SER A 100 -18.60 -34.15 -45.52
N PRO A 101 -18.33 -35.08 -46.44
CA PRO A 101 -18.38 -34.81 -47.87
C PRO A 101 -19.81 -35.00 -48.42
N PHE A 102 -20.65 -33.97 -48.36
CA PHE A 102 -21.75 -33.83 -49.32
C PHE A 102 -22.29 -32.39 -49.38
N CYS A 103 -21.74 -31.58 -50.29
CA CYS A 103 -22.44 -30.64 -51.18
C CYS A 103 -21.47 -29.58 -51.70
N CYS A 104 -20.70 -29.96 -52.72
CA CYS A 104 -20.28 -29.01 -53.73
C CYS A 104 -21.50 -28.71 -54.63
N SER A 105 -21.99 -27.48 -54.65
CA SER A 105 -22.62 -26.95 -55.85
C SER A 105 -22.39 -25.44 -55.94
N LEU A 106 -21.67 -25.08 -57.00
CA LEU A 106 -21.67 -23.81 -57.74
C LEU A 106 -22.12 -22.54 -56.99
N ASN A 107 -21.25 -21.53 -56.94
CA ASN A 107 -21.20 -20.60 -58.08
C ASN A 107 -19.96 -19.68 -58.04
N SER A 108 -19.13 -19.87 -59.05
CA SER A 108 -18.38 -18.90 -59.85
C SER A 108 -17.80 -17.63 -59.21
N ARG A 109 -16.47 -17.56 -59.32
CA ARG A 109 -15.73 -16.32 -59.56
C ARG A 109 -16.43 -15.47 -60.63
N LYS A 110 -16.64 -14.18 -60.38
CA LYS A 110 -16.71 -13.17 -61.44
C LYS A 110 -15.88 -11.97 -61.01
N ALA A 111 -14.70 -11.83 -61.61
CA ALA A 111 -13.88 -10.62 -61.60
C ALA A 111 -14.18 -9.80 -62.89
N PRO A 112 -13.50 -8.67 -63.15
CA PRO A 112 -14.07 -7.33 -63.04
C PRO A 112 -14.31 -6.66 -64.42
N GLY A 113 -14.99 -5.51 -64.35
CA GLY A 113 -15.30 -4.49 -65.36
C GLY A 113 -14.79 -4.62 -66.80
N GLU A 114 -15.72 -4.38 -67.74
CA GLU A 114 -15.50 -3.62 -68.97
C GLU A 114 -16.87 -3.22 -69.58
N MET A 115 -17.01 -1.95 -69.94
CA MET A 115 -18.11 -1.28 -70.66
C MET A 115 -17.44 -0.63 -71.88
N PRO A 116 -18.00 -0.65 -73.11
CA PRO A 116 -19.11 0.24 -73.49
C PRO A 116 -20.11 -0.28 -74.57
N GLU A 117 -21.28 0.39 -74.62
CA GLU A 117 -22.21 0.79 -75.74
C GLU A 117 -22.22 0.07 -77.12
N PRO A 118 -23.22 0.29 -78.04
CA PRO A 118 -24.36 1.23 -78.01
C PRO A 118 -25.74 0.66 -78.47
N LEU A 119 -26.77 1.51 -78.33
CA LEU A 119 -27.93 1.76 -79.23
C LEU A 119 -28.69 0.59 -79.92
N LEU A 120 -29.98 0.42 -79.59
CA LEU A 120 -31.14 0.86 -80.40
C LEU A 120 -32.44 0.04 -80.13
N GLN A 121 -33.53 0.82 -80.06
CA GLN A 121 -34.88 0.58 -80.62
C GLN A 121 -35.80 -0.51 -80.03
N ASN A 122 -36.67 -0.03 -79.13
CA ASN A 122 -38.14 -0.03 -79.22
C ASN A 122 -38.79 -0.65 -80.49
N LYS A 123 -39.73 -1.60 -80.29
CA LYS A 123 -41.05 -1.62 -80.92
C LYS A 123 -42.03 -2.45 -80.10
#